data_AF-C5J5H3-F1
#
_entry.id   AF-C5J5H3-F1
#
_cell.length_a   1.000
_cell.length_b   1.000
_cell.length_c   1.000
_cell.angle_alpha   90.00
_cell.angle_beta   90.00
_cell.angle_gamma   90.00
#
_symmetry.space_group_name_H-M   'P 1'
#
loop_
_entity.id
_entity.type
_entity.pdbx_description
1 polymer ?
#
loop_
_entity_poly.entity_id
_entity_poly.type
_entity_poly.pdbx_seq_one_letter_code
_entity_poly.pdbx_strand_id
1 'polypeptide(L)'
;MNTQDKHNNLAKEIQELKIAADNHYKTKSSIPAIEIKDLKIDFGETLAVDQANLKVYKGELVTLLGPSGSGKTTILNAIAGLLTPTSGQIIFNGEEVTKKTPQQRKIGLVFQNYALYPHLNVYDNIAFPLTNDKKWKQKVFEKSLLARVNANSIVFSKNGASEEEIKTYKSHLYNYIDVYKQQERIYNEKHNSLYQKLNQLKTDYELIDAHKQAEINKKTNEFLKYGKTASVFSMFIKKIQDATKGIHHSGAACPVVNAKTLNKNYKEEISQIKKKAKKAKELQKSLIQAEQERIKNSHEFAQLSKIKEGIQTYKKATYKIFSDFEVSLTQRYSLNTKSLTPEELVEYEEFKKQILTEKQAINNQVLKTAEKVEITKNLTKKPTKLSGGQQQRVAIARGIVRHPDILLMDEPLSNLDAKLRIQTRQWIRKIQTDIGITTVFVTHDQEEAMSISDRIVCMSTGYIQQIGSPLELYNTPKNEFVATFLGVPEMNIFTANYDIENARIVANNRLIMENFKNYNKQQIRVGIRAEHIQELPSGNMIGNIKSLEYLGKDILAKVELEDFGTINTFLRSKSSYEIGETVRLYFDPSKLHLFDIDTKERI
;
A
#
# COMPACT_ATOMS: atom_id res chain seq x y z
N MET A 1 -27.25 -48.53 -20.28
CA MET A 1 -27.05 -47.06 -20.24
C MET A 1 -25.72 -46.77 -20.93
N ASN A 2 -25.80 -46.14 -22.10
CA ASN A 2 -24.75 -46.08 -23.11
C ASN A 2 -23.57 -45.19 -22.71
N THR A 3 -22.36 -45.62 -23.08
CA THR A 3 -21.09 -44.88 -22.96
C THR A 3 -21.13 -43.50 -23.63
N GLN A 4 -22.00 -43.29 -24.62
CA GLN A 4 -22.25 -41.99 -25.25
C GLN A 4 -22.91 -40.96 -24.32
N ASP A 5 -23.79 -41.36 -23.40
CA ASP A 5 -24.45 -40.43 -22.46
C ASP A 5 -23.48 -39.93 -21.38
N LYS A 6 -22.53 -40.78 -20.95
CA LYS A 6 -21.46 -40.38 -20.02
C LYS A 6 -20.48 -39.40 -20.67
N HIS A 7 -20.12 -39.61 -21.93
CA HIS A 7 -19.24 -38.67 -22.65
C HIS A 7 -19.93 -37.31 -22.91
N ASN A 8 -21.23 -37.30 -23.22
CA ASN A 8 -21.98 -36.05 -23.40
C ASN A 8 -22.19 -35.27 -22.09
N ASN A 9 -22.42 -35.97 -20.96
CA ASN A 9 -22.47 -35.31 -19.64
C ASN A 9 -21.12 -34.75 -19.23
N LEU A 10 -20.02 -35.49 -19.45
CA LEU A 10 -18.68 -35.02 -19.15
C LEU A 10 -18.28 -33.82 -20.03
N ALA A 11 -18.67 -33.82 -21.30
CA ALA A 11 -18.45 -32.71 -22.22
C ALA A 11 -19.23 -31.46 -21.79
N LYS A 12 -20.49 -31.61 -21.34
CA LYS A 12 -21.29 -30.52 -20.76
C LYS A 12 -20.67 -29.96 -19.47
N GLU A 13 -20.26 -30.82 -18.54
CA GLU A 13 -19.56 -30.40 -17.31
C GLU A 13 -18.26 -29.65 -17.62
N ILE A 14 -17.46 -30.14 -18.58
CA ILE A 14 -16.24 -29.46 -19.01
C ILE A 14 -16.55 -28.10 -19.62
N GLN A 15 -17.62 -27.98 -20.41
CA GLN A 15 -18.03 -26.74 -21.04
C GLN A 15 -18.58 -25.73 -20.01
N GLU A 16 -19.35 -26.18 -19.02
CA GLU A 16 -19.82 -25.37 -17.90
C GLU A 16 -18.65 -24.92 -17.00
N LEU A 17 -17.70 -25.80 -16.70
CA LEU A 17 -16.48 -25.46 -15.97
C LEU A 17 -15.60 -24.49 -16.75
N LYS A 18 -15.57 -24.57 -18.08
CA LYS A 18 -14.83 -23.65 -18.95
C LYS A 18 -15.50 -22.28 -19.03
N ILE A 19 -16.83 -22.23 -19.11
CA ILE A 19 -17.60 -20.98 -19.03
C ILE A 19 -17.45 -20.34 -17.64
N ALA A 20 -17.50 -21.14 -16.57
CA ALA A 20 -17.25 -20.68 -15.22
C ALA A 20 -15.80 -20.19 -15.04
N ALA A 21 -14.81 -20.88 -15.64
CA ALA A 21 -13.41 -20.46 -15.66
C ALA A 21 -13.20 -19.18 -16.47
N ASP A 22 -13.80 -19.05 -17.66
CA ASP A 22 -13.70 -17.87 -18.52
C ASP A 22 -14.42 -16.66 -17.89
N ASN A 23 -15.55 -16.88 -17.21
CA ASN A 23 -16.19 -15.89 -16.35
C ASN A 23 -15.33 -15.56 -15.13
N HIS A 24 -14.63 -16.55 -14.55
CA HIS A 24 -13.62 -16.35 -13.51
C HIS A 24 -12.38 -15.59 -14.00
N TYR A 25 -12.00 -15.71 -15.28
CA TYR A 25 -10.91 -14.97 -15.91
C TYR A 25 -11.32 -13.52 -16.20
N LYS A 26 -12.57 -13.30 -16.67
CA LYS A 26 -13.17 -11.96 -16.80
C LYS A 26 -13.37 -11.27 -15.45
N THR A 27 -13.74 -12.01 -14.39
CA THR A 27 -13.82 -11.48 -13.01
C THR A 27 -12.48 -11.47 -12.26
N LYS A 28 -11.45 -12.21 -12.68
CA LYS A 28 -10.07 -12.06 -12.15
C LYS A 28 -9.50 -10.67 -12.42
N SER A 29 -10.02 -9.98 -13.44
CA SER A 29 -9.74 -8.56 -13.68
C SER A 29 -10.38 -7.62 -12.65
N SER A 30 -11.36 -8.09 -11.85
CA SER A 30 -12.06 -7.26 -10.87
C SER A 30 -11.60 -7.48 -9.42
N ILE A 31 -10.83 -8.53 -9.12
CA ILE A 31 -10.28 -8.76 -7.78
C ILE A 31 -9.10 -7.79 -7.56
N PRO A 32 -9.16 -6.89 -6.57
CA PRO A 32 -8.06 -6.00 -6.27
C PRO A 32 -6.83 -6.81 -5.83
N ALA A 33 -5.65 -6.37 -6.29
CA ALA A 33 -4.38 -6.87 -5.79
C ALA A 33 -4.19 -6.47 -4.31
N ILE A 34 -4.63 -5.26 -3.94
CA ILE A 34 -4.73 -4.79 -2.56
C ILE A 34 -6.12 -4.22 -2.33
N GLU A 35 -6.78 -4.69 -1.28
CA GLU A 35 -8.02 -4.11 -0.78
C GLU A 35 -7.88 -3.79 0.71
N ILE A 36 -8.23 -2.57 1.07
CA ILE A 36 -8.27 -2.06 2.44
C ILE A 36 -9.72 -1.73 2.76
N LYS A 37 -10.24 -2.31 3.85
CA LYS A 37 -11.60 -2.08 4.34
C LYS A 37 -11.59 -1.51 5.74
N ASP A 38 -12.20 -0.34 5.90
CA ASP A 38 -12.42 0.36 7.17
C ASP A 38 -11.19 0.39 8.09
N LEU A 39 -10.02 0.64 7.51
CA LEU A 39 -8.75 0.59 8.21
C LEU A 39 -8.64 1.77 9.18
N LYS A 40 -8.42 1.44 10.45
CA LYS A 40 -8.21 2.42 11.52
C LYS A 40 -6.90 2.15 12.24
N ILE A 41 -6.14 3.21 12.47
CA ILE A 41 -4.86 3.15 13.16
C ILE A 41 -4.81 4.30 14.17
N ASP A 42 -4.90 3.92 15.43
CA ASP A 42 -4.89 4.80 16.58
C ASP A 42 -3.68 4.47 17.47
N PHE A 43 -2.80 5.45 17.67
CA PHE A 43 -1.64 5.33 18.56
C PHE A 43 -1.99 5.71 20.02
N GLY A 44 -3.25 6.02 20.30
CA GLY A 44 -3.78 6.42 21.60
C GLY A 44 -3.76 7.93 21.81
N GLU A 45 -2.64 8.59 21.51
CA GLU A 45 -2.53 10.06 21.57
C GLU A 45 -3.00 10.73 20.28
N THR A 46 -2.81 10.05 19.14
CA THR A 46 -3.15 10.56 17.82
C THR A 46 -3.80 9.47 16.96
N LEU A 47 -4.93 9.83 16.36
CA LEU A 47 -5.58 9.02 15.34
C LEU A 47 -4.86 9.28 14.01
N ALA A 48 -4.04 8.32 13.59
CA ALA A 48 -3.19 8.48 12.41
C ALA A 48 -3.90 8.15 11.10
N VAL A 49 -4.84 7.20 11.14
CA VAL A 49 -5.69 6.82 10.00
C VAL A 49 -7.08 6.52 10.52
N ASP A 50 -8.10 7.13 9.93
CA ASP A 50 -9.50 6.86 10.26
C ASP A 50 -10.28 6.38 9.03
N GLN A 51 -10.85 5.17 9.15
CA GLN A 51 -11.73 4.54 8.16
C GLN A 51 -11.24 4.62 6.70
N ALA A 52 -9.97 4.29 6.48
CA ALA A 52 -9.42 4.25 5.13
C ALA A 52 -9.97 3.05 4.34
N ASN A 53 -10.51 3.34 3.15
CA ASN A 53 -11.01 2.36 2.20
C ASN A 53 -10.29 2.56 0.85
N LEU A 54 -9.63 1.51 0.34
CA LEU A 54 -8.80 1.59 -0.86
C LEU A 54 -8.80 0.28 -1.64
N LYS A 55 -8.87 0.38 -2.97
CA LYS A 55 -8.70 -0.75 -3.90
C LYS A 55 -7.61 -0.40 -4.91
N VAL A 56 -6.61 -1.26 -4.98
CA VAL A 56 -5.50 -1.21 -5.94
C VAL A 56 -5.57 -2.46 -6.81
N TYR A 57 -5.60 -2.26 -8.13
CA TYR A 57 -5.71 -3.32 -9.11
C TYR A 57 -4.35 -3.81 -9.59
N LYS A 58 -4.32 -5.00 -10.16
CA LYS A 58 -3.07 -5.64 -10.57
C LYS A 58 -2.32 -4.80 -11.62
N GLY A 59 -1.05 -4.54 -11.38
CA GLY A 59 -0.19 -3.78 -12.30
C GLY A 59 -0.40 -2.26 -12.26
N GLU A 60 -1.29 -1.78 -11.40
CA GLU A 60 -1.56 -0.35 -11.18
C GLU A 60 -0.45 0.26 -10.29
N LEU A 61 -0.06 1.51 -10.60
CA LEU A 61 0.76 2.36 -9.73
C LEU A 61 -0.14 3.38 -9.05
N VAL A 62 -0.38 3.18 -7.75
CA VAL A 62 -1.19 4.08 -6.92
C VAL A 62 -0.29 4.86 -5.98
N THR A 63 -0.44 6.19 -5.96
CA THR A 63 0.33 7.04 -5.05
C THR A 63 -0.51 7.53 -3.89
N LEU A 64 -0.04 7.32 -2.65
CA LEU A 64 -0.53 8.01 -1.46
C LEU A 64 0.16 9.38 -1.39
N LEU A 65 -0.63 10.45 -1.46
CA LEU A 65 -0.17 11.83 -1.52
C LEU A 65 -0.81 12.66 -0.41
N GLY A 66 -0.07 13.61 0.16
CA GLY A 66 -0.58 14.52 1.18
C GLY A 66 0.54 15.14 2.03
N PRO A 67 0.21 16.11 2.89
CA PRO A 67 1.19 16.79 3.74
C PRO A 67 1.81 15.86 4.79
N SER A 68 2.87 16.33 5.46
CA SER A 68 3.47 15.57 6.57
C SER A 68 2.42 15.26 7.65
N GLY A 69 2.48 14.06 8.21
CA GLY A 69 1.51 13.60 9.22
C GLY A 69 0.12 13.21 8.69
N SER A 70 -0.11 13.17 7.38
CA SER A 70 -1.43 12.81 6.82
C SER A 70 -1.81 11.32 6.91
N GLY A 71 -0.92 10.44 7.38
CA GLY A 71 -1.18 9.00 7.55
C GLY A 71 -0.68 8.09 6.41
N LYS A 72 -0.01 8.62 5.38
CA LYS A 72 0.47 7.85 4.20
C LYS A 72 1.39 6.69 4.56
N THR A 73 2.51 6.99 5.23
CA THR A 73 3.50 6.00 5.65
C THR A 73 2.89 5.03 6.67
N THR A 74 1.92 5.48 7.47
CA THR A 74 1.16 4.64 8.39
C THR A 74 0.34 3.59 7.63
N ILE A 75 -0.39 3.98 6.58
CA ILE A 75 -1.10 3.04 5.69
C ILE A 75 -0.10 2.10 5.00
N LEU A 76 0.99 2.63 4.44
CA LEU A 76 2.00 1.81 3.76
C LEU A 76 2.60 0.75 4.70
N ASN A 77 2.95 1.13 5.93
CA ASN A 77 3.48 0.22 6.95
C ASN A 77 2.43 -0.82 7.39
N ALA A 78 1.15 -0.44 7.43
CA ALA A 78 0.06 -1.38 7.69
C ALA A 78 -0.09 -2.39 6.55
N ILE A 79 -0.02 -1.96 5.28
CA ILE A 79 0.02 -2.84 4.10
C ILE A 79 1.26 -3.75 4.15
N ALA A 80 2.40 -3.20 4.59
CA ALA A 80 3.65 -3.95 4.70
C ALA A 80 3.62 -5.02 5.81
N GLY A 81 2.74 -4.87 6.80
CA GLY A 81 2.73 -5.68 8.02
C GLY A 81 3.79 -5.28 9.04
N LEU A 82 4.39 -4.10 8.87
CA LEU A 82 5.29 -3.49 9.85
C LEU A 82 4.51 -2.82 10.99
N LEU A 83 3.25 -2.47 10.73
CA LEU A 83 2.33 -1.90 11.69
C LEU A 83 1.04 -2.73 11.72
N THR A 84 0.59 -3.09 12.92
CA THR A 84 -0.69 -3.77 13.09
C THR A 84 -1.80 -2.73 13.21
N PRO A 85 -2.85 -2.78 12.37
CA PRO A 85 -3.95 -1.83 12.48
C PRO A 85 -4.78 -2.07 13.75
N THR A 86 -5.42 -1.00 14.24
CA THR A 86 -6.33 -1.06 15.40
C THR A 86 -7.64 -1.75 15.03
N SER A 87 -8.17 -1.48 13.84
CA SER A 87 -9.31 -2.19 13.26
C SER A 87 -9.29 -2.13 11.73
N GLY A 88 -10.19 -2.89 11.10
CA GLY A 88 -10.28 -3.02 9.64
C GLY A 88 -9.49 -4.20 9.10
N GLN A 89 -9.52 -4.36 7.79
CA GLN A 89 -8.95 -5.52 7.09
C GLN A 89 -8.03 -5.09 5.95
N ILE A 90 -6.97 -5.87 5.75
CA ILE A 90 -6.08 -5.77 4.59
C ILE A 90 -6.14 -7.11 3.86
N ILE A 91 -6.49 -7.06 2.59
CA ILE A 91 -6.77 -8.24 1.77
C ILE A 91 -5.90 -8.16 0.51
N PHE A 92 -5.13 -9.21 0.22
CA PHE A 92 -4.34 -9.33 -1.00
C PHE A 92 -4.90 -10.43 -1.89
N ASN A 93 -5.27 -10.11 -3.14
CA ASN A 93 -5.83 -11.07 -4.09
C ASN A 93 -7.01 -11.89 -3.50
N GLY A 94 -7.86 -11.26 -2.68
CA GLY A 94 -8.98 -11.90 -1.98
C GLY A 94 -8.64 -12.65 -0.69
N GLU A 95 -7.36 -12.78 -0.32
CA GLU A 95 -6.92 -13.41 0.93
C GLU A 95 -6.64 -12.36 2.01
N GLU A 96 -7.23 -12.50 3.20
CA GLU A 96 -6.92 -11.62 4.31
C GLU A 96 -5.47 -11.80 4.79
N VAL A 97 -4.73 -10.70 4.86
CA VAL A 97 -3.31 -10.66 5.28
C VAL A 97 -3.07 -9.82 6.53
N THR A 98 -4.11 -9.25 7.14
CA THR A 98 -4.03 -8.32 8.29
C THR A 98 -3.08 -8.82 9.40
N LYS A 99 -3.16 -10.11 9.75
CA LYS A 99 -2.35 -10.74 10.81
C LYS A 99 -1.05 -11.40 10.32
N LYS A 100 -0.78 -11.41 9.01
CA LYS A 100 0.43 -12.00 8.45
C LYS A 100 1.64 -11.10 8.66
N THR A 101 2.79 -11.70 8.94
CA THR A 101 4.07 -10.97 9.04
C THR A 101 4.50 -10.44 7.66
N PRO A 102 5.38 -9.41 7.59
CA PRO A 102 5.86 -8.88 6.32
C PRO A 102 6.41 -9.95 5.37
N GLN A 103 7.14 -10.92 5.93
CA GLN A 103 7.74 -12.01 5.17
C GLN A 103 6.69 -12.97 4.58
N GLN A 104 5.56 -13.18 5.28
CA GLN A 104 4.45 -14.01 4.82
C GLN A 104 3.60 -13.31 3.75
N ARG A 105 3.61 -11.97 3.73
CA ARG A 105 2.91 -11.15 2.74
C ARG A 105 3.58 -11.13 1.36
N LYS A 106 4.83 -11.59 1.26
CA LYS A 106 5.60 -11.74 -0.01
C LYS A 106 5.66 -10.45 -0.85
N ILE A 107 5.77 -9.32 -0.18
CA ILE A 107 5.88 -7.99 -0.80
C ILE A 107 7.34 -7.61 -1.05
N GLY A 108 7.57 -6.75 -2.04
CA GLY A 108 8.78 -5.94 -2.12
C GLY A 108 8.58 -4.64 -1.36
N LEU A 109 9.58 -4.19 -0.60
CA LEU A 109 9.54 -2.92 0.13
C LEU A 109 10.82 -2.13 -0.14
N VAL A 110 10.64 -0.86 -0.51
CA VAL A 110 11.69 0.12 -0.74
C VAL A 110 11.49 1.27 0.23
N PHE A 111 12.49 1.53 1.04
CA PHE A 111 12.46 2.55 2.09
C PHE A 111 13.03 3.88 1.59
N GLN A 112 12.67 4.96 2.30
CA GLN A 112 13.17 6.32 2.07
C GLN A 112 14.70 6.38 2.16
N ASN A 113 15.26 5.86 3.25
CA ASN A 113 16.67 5.55 3.33
C ASN A 113 16.86 4.20 2.65
N TYR A 114 17.70 4.13 1.60
CA TYR A 114 17.90 2.97 0.72
C TYR A 114 17.99 1.59 1.43
N ALA A 115 18.31 1.61 2.73
CA ALA A 115 18.34 0.47 3.64
C ALA A 115 19.28 -0.62 3.12
N LEU A 116 20.29 -0.23 2.35
CA LEU A 116 21.31 -1.12 1.80
C LEU A 116 22.27 -1.52 2.91
N TYR A 117 22.77 -2.75 2.85
CA TYR A 117 23.78 -3.23 3.77
C TYR A 117 25.14 -2.66 3.33
N PRO A 118 25.75 -1.74 4.11
CA PRO A 118 26.94 -0.99 3.67
C PRO A 118 28.20 -1.87 3.59
N HIS A 119 28.21 -2.99 4.33
CA HIS A 119 29.31 -3.95 4.35
C HIS A 119 29.27 -4.92 3.16
N LEU A 120 28.11 -5.07 2.50
CA LEU A 120 27.92 -5.93 1.33
C LEU A 120 28.17 -5.13 0.03
N ASN A 121 28.60 -5.81 -1.03
CA ASN A 121 28.62 -5.20 -2.37
C ASN A 121 27.20 -5.16 -2.97
N VAL A 122 27.06 -4.56 -4.15
CA VAL A 122 25.76 -4.47 -4.85
C VAL A 122 25.19 -5.84 -5.18
N TYR A 123 26.01 -6.77 -5.68
CA TYR A 123 25.59 -8.13 -5.98
C TYR A 123 24.99 -8.81 -4.76
N ASP A 124 25.68 -8.77 -3.62
CA ASP A 124 25.28 -9.39 -2.37
C ASP A 124 24.02 -8.73 -1.79
N ASN A 125 23.86 -7.41 -1.93
CA ASN A 125 22.63 -6.71 -1.56
C ASN A 125 21.42 -7.22 -2.35
N ILE A 126 21.58 -7.44 -3.66
CA ILE A 126 20.50 -7.95 -4.55
C ILE A 126 20.28 -9.46 -4.33
N ALA A 127 21.34 -10.22 -4.04
CA ALA A 127 21.26 -11.67 -3.80
C ALA A 127 20.65 -12.02 -2.43
N PHE A 128 20.77 -11.13 -1.44
CA PHE A 128 20.39 -11.38 -0.05
C PHE A 128 18.95 -11.89 0.15
N PRO A 129 17.91 -11.38 -0.54
CA PRO A 129 16.56 -11.90 -0.40
C PRO A 129 16.40 -13.33 -0.93
N LEU A 130 17.22 -13.75 -1.92
CA LEU A 130 17.20 -15.09 -2.50
C LEU A 130 17.95 -16.09 -1.62
N THR A 131 19.11 -15.69 -1.09
CA THR A 131 19.95 -16.55 -0.22
C THR A 131 19.24 -16.92 1.08
N ASN A 132 18.28 -16.11 1.53
CA ASN A 132 17.48 -16.36 2.73
C ASN A 132 16.12 -17.04 2.46
N ASP A 133 15.72 -17.22 1.21
CA ASP A 133 14.42 -17.81 0.86
C ASP A 133 14.52 -19.32 0.59
N LYS A 134 14.21 -20.12 1.61
CA LYS A 134 14.13 -21.59 1.50
C LYS A 134 13.14 -22.07 0.44
N LYS A 135 11.99 -21.39 0.28
CA LYS A 135 10.95 -21.78 -0.68
C LYS A 135 11.41 -21.52 -2.11
N TRP A 136 12.07 -20.39 -2.35
CA TRP A 136 12.66 -20.09 -3.65
C TRP A 136 13.75 -21.08 -4.03
N LYS A 137 14.68 -21.39 -3.12
CA LYS A 137 15.75 -22.39 -3.34
C LYS A 137 15.18 -23.77 -3.67
N GLN A 138 14.18 -24.20 -2.92
CA GLN A 138 13.49 -25.47 -3.14
C GLN A 138 12.79 -25.50 -4.53
N LYS A 139 12.14 -24.41 -4.94
CA LYS A 139 11.52 -24.28 -6.27
C LYS A 139 12.56 -24.32 -7.41
N VAL A 140 13.71 -23.68 -7.21
CA VAL A 140 14.83 -23.74 -8.17
C VAL A 140 15.36 -25.17 -8.29
N PHE A 141 15.57 -25.85 -7.16
CA PHE A 141 16.03 -27.22 -7.13
C PHE A 141 15.07 -28.17 -7.86
N GLU A 142 13.76 -28.05 -7.61
CA GLU A 142 12.73 -28.83 -8.31
C GLU A 142 12.73 -28.58 -9.82
N LYS A 143 12.88 -27.33 -10.25
CA LYS A 143 12.99 -26.99 -11.68
C LYS A 143 14.23 -27.59 -12.33
N SER A 144 15.38 -27.52 -11.66
CA SER A 144 16.62 -28.13 -12.14
C SER A 144 16.50 -29.65 -12.23
N LEU A 145 15.81 -30.31 -11.29
CA LEU A 145 15.53 -31.74 -11.35
C LEU A 145 14.62 -32.10 -12.52
N LEU A 146 13.53 -31.35 -12.74
CA LEU A 146 12.64 -31.54 -13.89
C LEU A 146 13.40 -31.42 -15.22
N ALA A 147 14.22 -30.38 -15.36
CA ALA A 147 15.06 -30.20 -16.54
C ALA A 147 16.04 -31.38 -16.74
N ARG A 148 16.68 -31.85 -15.65
CA ARG A 148 17.58 -33.00 -15.69
C ARG A 148 16.87 -34.28 -16.13
N VAL A 149 15.71 -34.57 -15.55
CA VAL A 149 14.91 -35.75 -15.89
C VAL A 149 14.46 -35.69 -17.34
N ASN A 150 14.05 -34.53 -17.84
CA ASN A 150 13.67 -34.36 -19.24
C ASN A 150 14.87 -34.57 -20.18
N ALA A 151 16.02 -33.95 -19.90
CA ALA A 151 17.24 -34.15 -20.68
C ALA A 151 17.67 -35.62 -20.71
N ASN A 152 17.69 -36.27 -19.54
CA ASN A 152 18.05 -37.69 -19.42
C ASN A 152 17.04 -38.60 -20.13
N SER A 153 15.75 -38.27 -20.10
CA SER A 153 14.71 -39.06 -20.77
C SER A 153 14.92 -39.12 -22.29
N ILE A 154 15.34 -38.01 -22.91
CA ILE A 154 15.66 -37.97 -24.35
C ILE A 154 16.82 -38.93 -24.65
N VAL A 155 17.90 -38.86 -23.85
CA VAL A 155 19.08 -39.72 -24.01
C VAL A 155 18.74 -41.19 -23.79
N PHE A 156 18.03 -41.52 -22.71
CA PHE A 156 17.64 -42.90 -22.41
C PHE A 156 16.73 -43.49 -23.49
N SER A 157 15.78 -42.71 -24.02
CA SER A 157 14.92 -43.15 -25.12
C SER A 157 15.72 -43.58 -26.34
N LYS A 158 16.73 -42.79 -26.73
CA LYS A 158 17.59 -43.14 -27.87
C LYS A 158 18.56 -44.26 -27.61
N ASN A 159 18.97 -44.44 -26.37
CA ASN A 159 19.86 -45.54 -25.99
C ASN A 159 19.11 -46.86 -25.71
N GLY A 160 17.81 -46.94 -26.02
CA GLY A 160 17.03 -48.18 -25.98
C GLY A 160 16.17 -48.39 -24.74
N ALA A 161 15.91 -47.35 -23.93
CA ALA A 161 14.95 -47.43 -22.84
C ALA A 161 13.51 -47.47 -23.37
N SER A 162 12.68 -48.30 -22.77
CA SER A 162 11.26 -48.40 -23.12
C SER A 162 10.47 -47.17 -22.67
N GLU A 163 9.34 -46.89 -23.33
CA GLU A 163 8.45 -45.80 -22.94
C GLU A 163 7.91 -45.98 -21.51
N GLU A 164 7.69 -47.22 -21.07
CA GLU A 164 7.23 -47.55 -19.71
C GLU A 164 8.28 -47.18 -18.65
N GLU A 165 9.56 -47.41 -18.93
CA GLU A 165 10.64 -47.05 -18.03
C GLU A 165 10.81 -45.53 -17.90
N ILE A 166 10.69 -44.80 -19.01
CA ILE A 166 10.73 -43.33 -19.01
C ILE A 166 9.53 -42.76 -18.25
N LYS A 167 8.34 -43.35 -18.46
CA LYS A 167 7.14 -42.98 -17.70
C LYS A 167 7.31 -43.24 -16.21
N THR A 168 7.92 -44.36 -15.83
CA THR A 168 8.21 -44.71 -14.45
C THR A 168 9.23 -43.75 -13.83
N TYR A 169 10.29 -43.39 -14.57
CA TYR A 169 11.29 -42.41 -14.15
C TYR A 169 10.65 -41.04 -13.84
N LYS A 170 9.82 -40.54 -14.76
CA LYS A 170 9.07 -39.28 -14.57
C LYS A 170 8.10 -39.40 -13.38
N SER A 171 7.39 -40.52 -13.26
CA SER A 171 6.47 -40.79 -12.14
C SER A 171 7.18 -40.74 -10.78
N HIS A 172 8.37 -41.32 -10.64
CA HIS A 172 9.15 -41.24 -9.41
C HIS A 172 9.54 -39.81 -9.04
N LEU A 173 9.89 -38.97 -10.03
CA LEU A 173 10.16 -37.55 -9.78
C LEU A 173 8.89 -36.81 -9.33
N TYR A 174 7.75 -37.01 -10.01
CA TYR A 174 6.49 -36.38 -9.61
C TYR A 174 6.08 -36.81 -8.20
N ASN A 175 6.23 -38.08 -7.85
CA ASN A 175 6.01 -38.57 -6.50
C ASN A 175 6.92 -37.87 -5.48
N TYR A 176 8.21 -37.68 -5.79
CA TYR A 176 9.10 -36.89 -4.95
C TYR A 176 8.62 -35.45 -4.79
N ILE A 177 8.14 -34.79 -5.85
CA ILE A 177 7.72 -33.38 -5.81
C ILE A 177 6.37 -33.20 -5.09
N ASP A 178 5.41 -34.09 -5.33
CA ASP A 178 4.01 -33.87 -4.96
C ASP A 178 3.62 -34.49 -3.61
N VAL A 179 4.19 -35.65 -3.25
CA VAL A 179 3.78 -36.39 -2.03
C VAL A 179 4.03 -35.56 -0.78
N TYR A 180 5.21 -34.97 -0.61
CA TYR A 180 5.47 -34.16 0.58
C TYR A 180 4.68 -32.84 0.56
N LYS A 181 4.41 -32.25 -0.61
CA LYS A 181 3.59 -31.03 -0.72
C LYS A 181 2.15 -31.30 -0.28
N GLN A 182 1.60 -32.45 -0.67
CA GLN A 182 0.28 -32.86 -0.23
C GLN A 182 0.24 -33.13 1.28
N GLN A 183 1.29 -33.72 1.84
CA GLN A 183 1.38 -33.87 3.30
C GLN A 183 1.52 -32.53 4.03
N GLU A 184 2.30 -31.58 3.51
CA GLU A 184 2.38 -30.22 4.05
C GLU A 184 1.01 -29.53 4.01
N ARG A 185 0.25 -29.71 2.92
CA ARG A 185 -1.11 -29.18 2.80
C ARG A 185 -2.03 -29.75 3.87
N ILE A 186 -2.10 -31.08 3.99
CA ILE A 186 -2.93 -31.77 5.00
C ILE A 186 -2.51 -31.36 6.42
N TYR A 187 -1.20 -31.27 6.67
CA TYR A 187 -0.67 -30.79 7.96
C TYR A 187 -1.16 -29.38 8.26
N ASN A 188 -1.03 -28.45 7.31
CA ASN A 188 -1.45 -27.05 7.51
C ASN A 188 -2.97 -26.93 7.73
N GLU A 189 -3.78 -27.68 6.97
CA GLU A 189 -5.24 -27.71 7.15
C GLU A 189 -5.64 -28.22 8.54
N LYS A 190 -5.10 -29.38 8.97
CA LYS A 190 -5.35 -29.93 10.31
C LYS A 190 -4.81 -29.03 11.43
N HIS A 191 -3.63 -28.47 11.25
CA HIS A 191 -3.03 -27.56 12.23
C HIS A 191 -3.89 -26.31 12.40
N ASN A 192 -4.36 -25.71 11.31
CA ASN A 192 -5.22 -24.54 11.38
C ASN A 192 -6.54 -24.87 12.10
N SER A 193 -7.17 -26.00 11.78
CA SER A 193 -8.40 -26.45 12.46
C SER A 193 -8.18 -26.65 13.97
N LEU A 194 -7.11 -27.36 14.36
CA LEU A 194 -6.83 -27.66 15.76
C LEU A 194 -6.50 -26.41 16.59
N TYR A 195 -5.74 -25.49 16.00
CA TYR A 195 -5.28 -24.28 16.68
C TYR A 195 -6.23 -23.08 16.53
N GLN A 196 -7.33 -23.20 15.77
CA GLN A 196 -8.28 -22.11 15.53
C GLN A 196 -8.79 -21.48 16.84
N LYS A 197 -9.29 -22.32 17.75
CA LYS A 197 -9.82 -21.88 19.04
C LYS A 197 -8.74 -21.27 19.93
N LEU A 198 -7.53 -21.85 19.94
CA LEU A 198 -6.40 -21.29 20.69
C LEU A 198 -5.99 -19.91 20.15
N ASN A 199 -5.96 -19.74 18.83
CA ASN A 199 -5.62 -18.49 18.19
C ASN A 199 -6.70 -17.43 18.43
N GLN A 200 -7.98 -17.81 18.48
CA GLN A 200 -9.08 -16.95 18.90
C GLN A 200 -8.89 -16.49 20.35
N LEU A 201 -8.67 -17.42 21.29
CA LEU A 201 -8.44 -17.08 22.70
C LEU A 201 -7.23 -16.17 22.91
N LYS A 202 -6.14 -16.38 22.16
CA LYS A 202 -4.97 -15.48 22.16
C LYS A 202 -5.29 -14.11 21.59
N THR A 203 -6.08 -14.05 20.52
CA THR A 203 -6.56 -12.78 19.95
C THR A 203 -7.38 -12.02 20.99
N ASP A 204 -8.33 -12.69 21.64
CA ASP A 204 -9.16 -12.09 22.69
C ASP A 204 -8.31 -11.60 23.87
N TYR A 205 -7.24 -12.33 24.22
CA TYR A 205 -6.28 -11.89 25.25
C TYR A 205 -5.58 -10.57 24.90
N GLU A 206 -5.15 -10.43 23.64
CA GLU A 206 -4.53 -9.20 23.13
C GLU A 206 -5.56 -8.05 23.05
N LEU A 207 -6.80 -8.35 22.65
CA LEU A 207 -7.90 -7.37 22.59
C LEU A 207 -8.25 -6.78 23.95
N ILE A 208 -8.07 -7.50 25.05
CA ILE A 208 -8.31 -6.96 26.40
C ILE A 208 -7.43 -5.75 26.69
N ASP A 209 -6.17 -5.74 26.24
CA ASP A 209 -5.30 -4.58 26.41
C ASP A 209 -5.73 -3.41 25.52
N ALA A 210 -6.14 -3.69 24.28
CA ALA A 210 -6.65 -2.69 23.36
C ALA A 210 -7.95 -2.04 23.88
N HIS A 211 -8.91 -2.84 24.36
CA HIS A 211 -10.17 -2.37 24.95
C HIS A 211 -9.92 -1.57 26.23
N LYS A 212 -9.02 -2.04 27.11
CA LYS A 212 -8.62 -1.30 28.31
C LYS A 212 -8.09 0.08 27.93
N GLN A 213 -7.24 0.17 26.91
CA GLN A 213 -6.68 1.45 26.47
C GLN A 213 -7.76 2.36 25.86
N ALA A 214 -8.65 1.79 25.05
CA ALA A 214 -9.77 2.52 24.46
C ALA A 214 -10.75 3.07 25.53
N GLU A 215 -11.09 2.27 26.55
CA GLU A 215 -11.93 2.71 27.68
C GLU A 215 -11.25 3.83 28.48
N ILE A 216 -9.94 3.69 28.76
CA ILE A 216 -9.16 4.74 29.39
C ILE A 216 -9.23 6.02 28.54
N ASN A 217 -8.98 5.93 27.23
CA ASN A 217 -9.02 7.09 26.35
C ASN A 217 -10.41 7.74 26.28
N LYS A 218 -11.48 6.95 26.25
CA LYS A 218 -12.86 7.46 26.30
C LYS A 218 -13.13 8.23 27.60
N LYS A 219 -12.71 7.67 28.74
CA LYS A 219 -12.83 8.33 30.05
C LYS A 219 -11.95 9.57 30.17
N THR A 220 -10.75 9.54 29.60
CA THR A 220 -9.87 10.72 29.50
C THR A 220 -10.52 11.80 28.66
N ASN A 221 -11.15 11.47 27.53
CA ASN A 221 -11.82 12.43 26.66
C ASN A 221 -13.10 13.00 27.28
N GLU A 222 -13.89 12.18 28.00
CA GLU A 222 -15.00 12.66 28.84
C GLU A 222 -14.47 13.64 29.88
N PHE A 223 -13.44 13.26 30.65
CA PHE A 223 -12.80 14.12 31.64
C PHE A 223 -12.28 15.43 31.05
N LEU A 224 -11.65 15.41 29.87
CA LEU A 224 -11.17 16.61 29.17
C LEU A 224 -12.31 17.51 28.67
N LYS A 225 -13.43 16.94 28.21
CA LYS A 225 -14.63 17.70 27.83
C LYS A 225 -15.23 18.43 29.04
N TYR A 226 -15.39 17.74 30.17
CA TYR A 226 -15.88 18.34 31.43
C TYR A 226 -14.85 19.28 32.08
N GLY A 227 -13.56 19.00 31.91
CA GLY A 227 -12.46 19.84 32.40
C GLY A 227 -12.31 21.15 31.63
N LYS A 228 -12.52 21.15 30.31
CA LYS A 228 -12.57 22.38 29.49
C LYS A 228 -13.76 23.24 29.87
N THR A 229 -14.95 22.68 30.07
CA THR A 229 -16.09 23.45 30.57
C THR A 229 -15.83 24.00 31.97
N ALA A 230 -15.27 23.23 32.91
CA ALA A 230 -14.93 23.73 34.25
C ALA A 230 -13.80 24.80 34.27
N SER A 231 -12.79 24.68 33.39
CA SER A 231 -11.72 25.67 33.25
C SER A 231 -12.21 26.98 32.64
N VAL A 232 -13.06 26.91 31.61
CA VAL A 232 -13.67 28.09 30.99
C VAL A 232 -14.66 28.75 31.95
N PHE A 233 -15.47 27.98 32.67
CA PHE A 233 -16.41 28.49 33.67
C PHE A 233 -15.69 29.12 34.88
N SER A 234 -14.58 28.56 35.34
CA SER A 234 -13.78 29.16 36.43
C SER A 234 -13.06 30.43 36.00
N MET A 235 -12.58 30.54 34.75
CA MET A 235 -12.11 31.80 34.18
C MET A 235 -13.24 32.84 34.03
N PHE A 236 -14.44 32.41 33.66
CA PHE A 236 -15.62 33.28 33.52
C PHE A 236 -16.09 33.81 34.89
N ILE A 237 -16.14 32.96 35.91
CA ILE A 237 -16.45 33.35 37.29
C ILE A 237 -15.40 34.29 37.86
N LYS A 238 -14.11 34.07 37.57
CA LYS A 238 -13.03 34.99 37.99
C LYS A 238 -13.16 36.36 37.33
N LYS A 239 -13.47 36.40 36.02
CA LYS A 239 -13.75 37.65 35.30
C LYS A 239 -15.01 38.37 35.81
N ILE A 240 -16.05 37.62 36.20
CA ILE A 240 -17.25 38.20 36.82
C ILE A 240 -16.95 38.73 38.22
N GLN A 241 -16.21 37.97 39.05
CA GLN A 241 -15.81 38.39 40.41
C GLN A 241 -14.86 39.59 40.41
N ASP A 242 -13.96 39.69 39.43
CA ASP A 242 -13.10 40.86 39.25
C ASP A 242 -13.88 42.08 38.70
N ALA A 243 -14.97 41.86 37.98
CA ALA A 243 -15.87 42.91 37.46
C ALA A 243 -16.93 43.37 38.47
N THR A 244 -17.24 42.60 39.52
CA THR A 244 -18.28 42.91 40.53
C THR A 244 -17.71 43.24 41.91
N LYS A 245 -16.55 43.90 41.99
CA LYS A 245 -16.10 44.53 43.24
C LYS A 245 -17.00 45.73 43.58
N GLY A 246 -18.16 45.44 44.16
CA GLY A 246 -19.05 46.43 44.74
C GLY A 246 -20.50 46.31 44.26
N ILE A 247 -21.18 45.21 44.55
CA ILE A 247 -22.63 45.17 44.83
C ILE A 247 -22.87 43.94 45.73
N HIS A 248 -23.43 44.18 46.92
CA HIS A 248 -24.01 43.14 47.76
C HIS A 248 -25.37 42.73 47.18
N HIS A 249 -25.64 41.44 46.99
CA HIS A 249 -26.92 40.82 47.37
C HIS A 249 -26.91 39.28 47.25
N SER A 250 -27.87 38.72 47.96
CA SER A 250 -28.12 37.36 48.44
C SER A 250 -28.54 36.32 47.39
N GLY A 251 -28.14 35.07 47.62
CA GLY A 251 -29.00 33.89 47.42
C GLY A 251 -29.12 33.30 46.01
N ALA A 252 -28.17 32.46 45.61
CA ALA A 252 -28.40 31.24 44.80
C ALA A 252 -27.12 30.37 44.81
N ALA A 253 -27.18 29.20 45.45
CA ALA A 253 -26.09 28.24 45.43
C ALA A 253 -26.03 27.55 44.06
N CYS A 254 -25.22 28.07 43.14
CA CYS A 254 -24.85 27.37 41.91
C CYS A 254 -23.92 26.18 42.24
N PRO A 255 -24.12 24.99 41.66
CA PRO A 255 -23.31 23.82 41.97
C PRO A 255 -21.92 23.98 41.35
N VAL A 256 -20.97 24.48 42.14
CA VAL A 256 -19.55 24.40 41.82
C VAL A 256 -19.14 22.93 41.92
N VAL A 257 -19.13 22.21 40.80
CA VAL A 257 -18.55 20.86 40.75
C VAL A 257 -17.07 21.00 41.06
N ASN A 258 -16.71 20.60 42.27
CA ASN A 258 -15.41 20.84 42.87
C ASN A 258 -14.33 20.03 42.12
N ALA A 259 -13.38 20.71 41.46
CA ALA A 259 -12.38 20.09 40.58
C ALA A 259 -11.55 19.00 41.27
N LYS A 260 -11.35 19.09 42.59
CA LYS A 260 -10.69 18.05 43.41
C LYS A 260 -11.50 16.75 43.46
N THR A 261 -12.82 16.83 43.56
CA THR A 261 -13.71 15.67 43.60
C THR A 261 -13.78 14.99 42.23
N LEU A 262 -13.82 15.78 41.16
CA LEU A 262 -13.81 15.27 39.78
C LEU A 262 -12.53 14.48 39.46
N ASN A 263 -11.38 15.00 39.90
CA ASN A 263 -10.07 14.37 39.69
C ASN A 263 -9.90 13.10 40.54
N LYS A 264 -10.50 13.05 41.74
CA LYS A 264 -10.56 11.85 42.58
C LYS A 264 -11.41 10.75 41.92
N ASN A 265 -12.61 11.08 41.45
CA ASN A 265 -13.51 10.15 40.77
C ASN A 265 -12.87 9.59 39.49
N TYR A 266 -12.22 10.44 38.68
CA TYR A 266 -11.50 10.02 37.48
C TYR A 266 -10.38 9.00 37.79
N LYS A 267 -9.59 9.25 38.84
CA LYS A 267 -8.54 8.32 39.27
C LYS A 267 -9.12 6.98 39.76
N GLU A 268 -10.26 7.02 40.45
CA GLU A 268 -10.97 5.82 40.91
C GLU A 268 -11.54 5.02 39.73
N GLU A 269 -12.16 5.66 38.74
CA GLU A 269 -12.68 5.02 37.52
C GLU A 269 -11.58 4.33 36.70
N ILE A 270 -10.44 5.01 36.47
CA ILE A 270 -9.29 4.40 35.78
C ILE A 270 -8.74 3.21 36.57
N SER A 271 -8.67 3.32 37.89
CA SER A 271 -8.23 2.22 38.76
C SER A 271 -9.17 1.01 38.64
N GLN A 272 -10.48 1.24 38.55
CA GLN A 272 -11.46 0.18 38.33
C GLN A 272 -11.33 -0.47 36.95
N ILE A 273 -11.14 0.31 35.88
CA ILE A 273 -10.90 -0.21 34.52
C ILE A 273 -9.65 -1.09 34.48
N LYS A 274 -8.55 -0.62 35.08
CA LYS A 274 -7.30 -1.40 35.19
C LYS A 274 -7.50 -2.72 35.96
N LYS A 275 -8.27 -2.71 37.05
CA LYS A 275 -8.59 -3.93 37.83
C LYS A 275 -9.46 -4.90 37.04
N LYS A 276 -10.48 -4.41 36.31
CA LYS A 276 -11.34 -5.24 35.46
C LYS A 276 -10.54 -5.90 34.32
N ALA A 277 -9.72 -5.12 33.62
CA ALA A 277 -8.86 -5.65 32.57
C ALA A 277 -7.85 -6.68 33.09
N LYS A 278 -7.28 -6.47 34.28
CA LYS A 278 -6.38 -7.44 34.92
C LYS A 278 -7.07 -8.78 35.19
N LYS A 279 -8.28 -8.75 35.77
CA LYS A 279 -9.09 -9.96 36.01
C LYS A 279 -9.47 -10.68 34.72
N ALA A 280 -9.90 -9.93 33.70
CA ALA A 280 -10.22 -10.49 32.39
C ALA A 280 -8.98 -11.16 31.74
N LYS A 281 -7.80 -10.54 31.87
CA LYS A 281 -6.53 -11.13 31.41
C LYS A 281 -6.17 -12.41 32.14
N GLU A 282 -6.35 -12.46 33.45
CA GLU A 282 -6.07 -13.66 34.25
C GLU A 282 -7.00 -14.81 33.84
N LEU A 283 -8.29 -14.54 33.66
CA LEU A 283 -9.27 -15.52 33.15
C LEU A 283 -8.92 -15.99 31.74
N GLN A 284 -8.59 -15.06 30.83
CA GLN A 284 -8.26 -15.42 29.46
C GLN A 284 -6.95 -16.23 29.39
N LYS A 285 -5.99 -15.93 30.27
CA LYS A 285 -4.75 -16.69 30.42
C LYS A 285 -4.99 -18.12 30.88
N SER A 286 -5.92 -18.34 31.82
CA SER A 286 -6.27 -19.69 32.27
C SER A 286 -7.00 -20.48 31.18
N LEU A 287 -7.89 -19.84 30.40
CA LEU A 287 -8.54 -20.45 29.24
C LEU A 287 -7.54 -20.86 28.16
N ILE A 288 -6.53 -20.02 27.88
CA ILE A 288 -5.43 -20.34 26.96
C ILE A 288 -4.65 -21.56 27.46
N GLN A 289 -4.33 -21.62 28.76
CA GLN A 289 -3.62 -22.76 29.34
C GLN A 289 -4.43 -24.06 29.24
N ALA A 290 -5.72 -24.02 29.59
CA ALA A 290 -6.62 -25.16 29.48
C ALA A 290 -6.74 -25.67 28.03
N GLU A 291 -6.86 -24.75 27.06
CA GLU A 291 -6.92 -25.12 25.64
C GLU A 291 -5.58 -25.67 25.12
N GLN A 292 -4.44 -25.17 25.62
CA GLN A 292 -3.12 -25.73 25.30
C GLN A 292 -2.98 -27.17 25.81
N GLU A 293 -3.44 -27.45 27.03
CA GLU A 293 -3.45 -28.80 27.58
C GLU A 293 -4.39 -29.73 26.83
N ARG A 294 -5.60 -29.23 26.48
CA ARG A 294 -6.55 -29.97 25.62
C ARG A 294 -5.91 -30.35 24.29
N ILE A 295 -5.23 -29.40 23.63
CA ILE A 295 -4.53 -29.65 22.36
C ILE A 295 -3.45 -30.70 22.55
N LYS A 296 -2.57 -30.57 23.55
CA LYS A 296 -1.50 -31.54 23.83
C LYS A 296 -2.02 -32.96 24.05
N ASN A 297 -3.15 -33.10 24.74
CA ASN A 297 -3.74 -34.40 25.08
C ASN A 297 -4.68 -34.93 23.99
N SER A 298 -4.91 -34.19 22.91
CA SER A 298 -5.83 -34.60 21.84
C SER A 298 -5.22 -35.67 20.93
N HIS A 299 -6.07 -36.60 20.47
CA HIS A 299 -5.69 -37.56 19.44
C HIS A 299 -5.27 -36.84 18.13
N GLU A 300 -5.87 -35.70 17.82
CA GLU A 300 -5.56 -34.89 16.64
C GLU A 300 -4.12 -34.35 16.66
N PHE A 301 -3.62 -33.96 17.83
CA PHE A 301 -2.22 -33.54 17.99
C PHE A 301 -1.24 -34.70 17.75
N ALA A 302 -1.56 -35.90 18.24
CA ALA A 302 -0.76 -37.10 17.95
C ALA A 302 -0.75 -37.43 16.44
N GLN A 303 -1.88 -37.28 15.75
CA GLN A 303 -1.94 -37.42 14.29
C GLN A 303 -1.10 -36.34 13.58
N LEU A 304 -1.17 -35.09 14.02
CA LEU A 304 -0.37 -33.99 13.46
C LEU A 304 1.13 -34.22 13.61
N SER A 305 1.58 -34.73 14.78
CA SER A 305 2.98 -35.09 14.99
C SER A 305 3.43 -36.18 14.03
N LYS A 306 2.62 -37.23 13.84
CA LYS A 306 2.89 -38.29 12.86
C LYS A 306 2.97 -37.78 11.43
N ILE A 307 2.06 -36.88 11.03
CA ILE A 307 2.09 -36.27 9.69
C ILE A 307 3.37 -35.42 9.53
N LYS A 308 3.76 -34.66 10.55
CA LYS A 308 4.97 -33.82 10.55
C LYS A 308 6.25 -34.65 10.38
N GLU A 309 6.37 -35.76 11.11
CA GLU A 309 7.46 -36.72 10.95
C GLU A 309 7.41 -37.41 9.58
N GLY A 310 6.20 -37.71 9.12
CA GLY A 310 5.91 -38.22 7.78
C GLY A 310 6.50 -37.34 6.68
N ILE A 311 6.27 -36.02 6.70
CA ILE A 311 6.70 -35.10 5.61
C ILE A 311 8.18 -35.30 5.28
N GLN A 312 9.04 -35.31 6.29
CA GLN A 312 10.49 -35.43 6.07
C GLN A 312 10.90 -36.87 5.72
N THR A 313 10.20 -37.86 6.26
CA THR A 313 10.42 -39.29 5.99
C THR A 313 10.05 -39.65 4.55
N TYR A 314 8.85 -39.31 4.11
CA TYR A 314 8.39 -39.52 2.74
C TYR A 314 9.21 -38.73 1.73
N LYS A 315 9.62 -37.48 2.04
CA LYS A 315 10.52 -36.71 1.19
C LYS A 315 11.86 -37.43 0.96
N LYS A 316 12.46 -37.98 2.01
CA LYS A 316 13.72 -38.76 1.89
C LYS A 316 13.50 -40.08 1.15
N ALA A 317 12.43 -40.82 1.47
CA ALA A 317 12.15 -42.11 0.86
C ALA A 317 11.87 -42.00 -0.65
N THR A 318 11.01 -41.06 -1.05
CA THR A 318 10.68 -40.81 -2.46
C THR A 318 11.89 -40.31 -3.25
N TYR A 319 12.72 -39.43 -2.67
CA TYR A 319 13.98 -39.02 -3.30
C TYR A 319 14.94 -40.19 -3.50
N LYS A 320 15.05 -41.08 -2.51
CA LYS A 320 15.90 -42.27 -2.59
C LYS A 320 15.43 -43.21 -3.71
N ILE A 321 14.13 -43.52 -3.76
CA ILE A 321 13.55 -44.35 -4.84
C ILE A 321 13.85 -43.73 -6.22
N PHE A 322 13.65 -42.42 -6.36
CA PHE A 322 13.97 -41.71 -7.60
C PHE A 322 15.47 -41.79 -7.95
N SER A 323 16.36 -41.53 -6.99
CA SER A 323 17.81 -41.53 -7.20
C SER A 323 18.33 -42.93 -7.54
N ASP A 324 17.85 -43.96 -6.85
CA ASP A 324 18.26 -45.35 -7.08
C ASP A 324 17.81 -45.81 -8.48
N PHE A 325 16.60 -45.41 -8.90
CA PHE A 325 16.10 -45.69 -10.25
C PHE A 325 16.90 -44.94 -11.33
N GLU A 326 17.26 -43.68 -11.10
CA GLU A 326 18.11 -42.87 -12.01
C GLU A 326 19.49 -43.52 -12.23
N VAL A 327 20.10 -44.03 -11.15
CA VAL A 327 21.37 -44.77 -11.23
C VAL A 327 21.20 -46.05 -12.05
N SER A 328 20.12 -46.79 -11.83
CA SER A 328 19.84 -48.03 -12.58
C SER A 328 19.67 -47.80 -14.08
N LEU A 329 19.00 -46.72 -14.49
CA LEU A 329 18.83 -46.34 -15.90
C LEU A 329 20.16 -45.90 -16.51
N THR A 330 20.95 -45.12 -15.76
CA THR A 330 22.26 -44.65 -16.20
C THR A 330 23.22 -45.82 -16.45
N GLN A 331 23.19 -46.86 -15.60
CA GLN A 331 23.99 -48.07 -15.77
C GLN A 331 23.57 -48.89 -16.98
N ARG A 332 22.26 -48.98 -17.27
CA ARG A 332 21.72 -49.79 -18.37
C ARG A 332 21.85 -49.13 -19.74
N TYR A 333 21.63 -47.83 -19.83
CA TYR A 333 21.48 -47.11 -21.10
C TYR A 333 22.58 -46.08 -21.37
N SER A 334 23.42 -45.73 -20.38
CA SER A 334 24.43 -44.67 -20.48
C SER A 334 23.85 -43.28 -20.81
N LEU A 335 24.55 -42.22 -20.40
CA LEU A 335 24.18 -40.83 -20.68
C LEU A 335 24.92 -40.27 -21.91
N ASN A 336 25.27 -41.13 -22.86
CA ASN A 336 26.00 -40.73 -24.06
C ASN A 336 25.06 -40.05 -25.07
N THR A 337 25.47 -38.87 -25.55
CA THR A 337 24.71 -38.04 -26.50
C THR A 337 25.01 -38.34 -27.97
N LYS A 338 25.94 -39.25 -28.28
CA LYS A 338 26.34 -39.57 -29.67
C LYS A 338 25.21 -40.14 -30.54
N SER A 339 24.18 -40.70 -29.93
CA SER A 339 23.01 -41.32 -30.59
C SER A 339 21.88 -40.33 -30.89
N LEU A 340 21.99 -39.07 -30.45
CA LEU A 340 20.94 -38.06 -30.61
C LEU A 340 20.93 -37.47 -32.02
N THR A 341 19.73 -37.17 -32.52
CA THR A 341 19.55 -36.39 -33.76
C THR A 341 19.88 -34.90 -33.52
N PRO A 342 20.12 -34.10 -34.58
CA PRO A 342 20.37 -32.66 -34.44
C PRO A 342 19.25 -31.90 -33.71
N GLU A 343 17.99 -32.26 -33.94
CA GLU A 343 16.82 -31.65 -33.28
C GLU A 343 16.80 -31.96 -31.77
N GLU A 344 17.05 -33.23 -31.41
CA GLU A 344 17.07 -33.68 -30.01
C GLU A 344 18.30 -33.18 -29.26
N LEU A 345 19.42 -32.94 -29.95
CA LEU A 345 20.58 -32.27 -29.38
C LEU A 345 20.24 -30.84 -28.97
N VAL A 346 19.50 -30.10 -29.80
CA VAL A 346 19.04 -28.74 -29.45
C VAL A 346 18.13 -28.80 -28.22
N GLU A 347 17.15 -29.70 -28.20
CA GLU A 347 16.24 -29.85 -27.06
C GLU A 347 16.98 -30.28 -25.77
N TYR A 348 17.92 -31.23 -25.88
CA TYR A 348 18.79 -31.63 -24.78
C TYR A 348 19.62 -30.45 -24.25
N GLU A 349 20.21 -29.65 -25.12
CA GLU A 349 20.98 -28.47 -24.73
C GLU A 349 20.11 -27.39 -24.06
N GLU A 350 18.86 -27.22 -24.50
CA GLU A 350 17.90 -26.32 -23.84
C GLU A 350 17.60 -26.77 -22.42
N PHE A 351 17.33 -28.06 -22.19
CA PHE A 351 17.13 -28.58 -20.85
C PHE A 351 18.42 -28.49 -20.01
N LYS A 352 19.58 -28.79 -20.59
CA LYS A 352 20.87 -28.69 -19.91
C LYS A 352 21.16 -27.27 -19.41
N LYS A 353 20.80 -26.23 -20.18
CA LYS A 353 20.89 -24.81 -19.74
C LYS A 353 20.02 -24.49 -18.53
N GLN A 354 18.95 -25.25 -18.29
CA GLN A 354 18.04 -25.07 -17.15
C GLN A 354 18.48 -25.84 -15.89
N ILE A 355 19.45 -26.76 -16.01
CA ILE A 355 20.03 -27.48 -14.87
C ILE A 355 20.99 -26.54 -14.15
N LEU A 356 20.46 -25.81 -13.17
CA LEU A 356 21.21 -24.80 -12.42
C LEU A 356 21.48 -25.26 -10.99
N THR A 357 22.72 -25.05 -10.53
CA THR A 357 23.03 -25.04 -9.09
C THR A 357 22.37 -23.85 -8.41
N GLU A 358 22.19 -23.89 -7.08
CA GLU A 358 21.65 -22.76 -6.32
C GLU A 358 22.44 -21.47 -6.59
N LYS A 359 23.78 -21.56 -6.59
CA LYS A 359 24.67 -20.41 -6.84
C LYS A 359 24.49 -19.85 -8.25
N GLN A 360 24.38 -20.70 -9.27
CA GLN A 360 24.15 -20.27 -10.65
C GLN A 360 22.76 -19.65 -10.81
N ALA A 361 21.73 -20.22 -10.19
CA ALA A 361 20.38 -19.67 -10.25
C ALA A 361 20.30 -18.29 -9.59
N ILE A 362 20.95 -18.09 -8.44
CA ILE A 362 21.05 -16.78 -7.79
C ILE A 362 21.78 -15.80 -8.70
N ASN A 363 22.93 -16.19 -9.24
CA ASN A 363 23.71 -15.34 -10.14
C ASN A 363 22.89 -14.92 -11.37
N ASN A 364 22.23 -15.88 -12.04
CA ASN A 364 21.39 -15.61 -13.21
C ASN A 364 20.24 -14.65 -12.86
N GLN A 365 19.62 -14.83 -11.69
CA GLN A 365 18.52 -13.98 -11.25
C GLN A 365 18.99 -12.56 -10.90
N VAL A 366 20.14 -12.44 -10.22
CA VAL A 366 20.77 -11.16 -9.90
C VAL A 366 21.17 -10.42 -11.17
N LEU A 367 21.81 -11.11 -12.13
CA LEU A 367 22.21 -10.51 -13.41
C LEU A 367 21.01 -10.01 -14.21
N LYS A 368 19.96 -10.84 -14.37
CA LYS A 368 18.71 -10.44 -15.03
C LYS A 368 18.07 -9.22 -14.37
N THR A 369 18.08 -9.18 -13.03
CA THR A 369 17.51 -8.05 -12.29
C THR A 369 18.38 -6.80 -12.44
N ALA A 370 19.70 -6.96 -12.36
CA ALA A 370 20.68 -5.88 -12.50
C ALA A 370 20.67 -5.26 -13.90
N GLU A 371 20.42 -6.06 -14.93
CA GLU A 371 20.24 -5.60 -16.31
C GLU A 371 18.98 -4.72 -16.43
N LYS A 372 17.84 -5.19 -15.90
CA LYS A 372 16.59 -4.41 -15.88
C LYS A 372 16.73 -3.07 -15.18
N VAL A 373 17.51 -3.01 -14.10
CA VAL A 373 17.75 -1.75 -13.35
C VAL A 373 18.97 -0.95 -13.82
N GLU A 374 19.66 -1.43 -14.86
CA GLU A 374 20.86 -0.84 -15.45
C GLU A 374 22.00 -0.62 -14.42
N ILE A 375 22.25 -1.59 -13.54
CA ILE A 375 23.28 -1.52 -12.48
C ILE A 375 24.39 -2.58 -12.63
N THR A 376 24.40 -3.32 -13.75
CA THR A 376 25.34 -4.43 -14.03
C THR A 376 26.81 -4.06 -13.82
N LYS A 377 27.23 -2.88 -14.28
CA LYS A 377 28.62 -2.38 -14.16
C LYS A 377 29.06 -2.11 -12.72
N ASN A 378 28.12 -2.05 -11.77
CA ASN A 378 28.36 -1.65 -10.39
C ASN A 378 28.22 -2.82 -9.39
N LEU A 379 27.96 -4.05 -9.87
CA LEU A 379 27.71 -5.24 -9.03
C LEU A 379 28.80 -5.50 -7.97
N THR A 380 30.07 -5.24 -8.30
CA THR A 380 31.22 -5.46 -7.40
C THR A 380 31.47 -4.30 -6.45
N LYS A 381 30.86 -3.13 -6.67
CA LYS A 381 31.07 -1.94 -5.84
C LYS A 381 30.30 -2.05 -4.53
N LYS A 382 30.75 -1.31 -3.51
CA LYS A 382 29.99 -1.09 -2.26
C LYS A 382 28.98 0.05 -2.44
N PRO A 383 27.86 0.06 -1.71
CA PRO A 383 26.87 1.13 -1.75
C PRO A 383 27.45 2.54 -1.57
N THR A 384 28.44 2.69 -0.69
CA THR A 384 29.12 3.97 -0.41
C THR A 384 29.87 4.56 -1.63
N LYS A 385 30.12 3.76 -2.67
CA LYS A 385 30.78 4.20 -3.91
C LYS A 385 29.79 4.50 -5.05
N LEU A 386 28.49 4.58 -4.73
CA LEU A 386 27.41 4.81 -5.70
C LEU A 386 26.76 6.18 -5.47
N SER A 387 26.31 6.81 -6.55
CA SER A 387 25.42 7.98 -6.46
C SER A 387 24.07 7.61 -5.83
N GLY A 388 23.33 8.59 -5.30
CA GLY A 388 22.01 8.35 -4.70
C GLY A 388 21.05 7.64 -5.66
N GLY A 389 20.99 8.06 -6.93
CA GLY A 389 20.15 7.40 -7.94
C GLY A 389 20.57 5.94 -8.20
N GLN A 390 21.87 5.64 -8.18
CA GLN A 390 22.37 4.26 -8.26
C GLN A 390 22.02 3.44 -7.02
N GLN A 391 22.13 4.02 -5.81
CA GLN A 391 21.71 3.34 -4.57
C GLN A 391 20.20 3.03 -4.60
N GLN A 392 19.39 3.94 -5.12
CA GLN A 392 17.96 3.73 -5.31
C GLN A 392 17.66 2.56 -6.26
N ARG A 393 18.39 2.47 -7.38
CA ARG A 393 18.29 1.34 -8.31
C ARG A 393 18.62 0.01 -7.65
N VAL A 394 19.64 -0.03 -6.78
CA VAL A 394 19.99 -1.24 -6.00
C VAL A 394 18.90 -1.60 -4.99
N ALA A 395 18.32 -0.60 -4.31
CA ALA A 395 17.23 -0.83 -3.36
C ALA A 395 15.98 -1.41 -4.05
N ILE A 396 15.62 -0.87 -5.22
CA ILE A 396 14.53 -1.39 -6.05
C ILE A 396 14.86 -2.79 -6.57
N ALA A 397 16.06 -3.02 -7.09
CA ALA A 397 16.51 -4.34 -7.54
C ALA A 397 16.35 -5.39 -6.45
N ARG A 398 16.77 -5.07 -5.22
CA ARG A 398 16.57 -5.93 -4.05
C ARG A 398 15.10 -6.17 -3.74
N GLY A 399 14.24 -5.16 -3.90
CA GLY A 399 12.80 -5.29 -3.72
C GLY A 399 12.14 -6.23 -4.76
N ILE A 400 12.59 -6.20 -6.02
CA ILE A 400 11.95 -6.93 -7.13
C ILE A 400 12.60 -8.27 -7.48
N VAL A 401 13.81 -8.57 -6.98
CA VAL A 401 14.57 -9.78 -7.35
C VAL A 401 13.79 -11.09 -7.12
N ARG A 402 12.86 -11.08 -6.16
CA ARG A 402 11.99 -12.23 -5.82
C ARG A 402 10.72 -12.33 -6.66
N HIS A 403 10.49 -11.38 -7.57
CA HIS A 403 9.23 -11.21 -8.30
C HIS A 403 8.01 -11.17 -7.37
N PRO A 404 7.94 -10.19 -6.43
CA PRO A 404 6.76 -10.04 -5.59
C PRO A 404 5.56 -9.56 -6.43
N ASP A 405 4.35 -9.88 -5.98
CA ASP A 405 3.11 -9.43 -6.64
C ASP A 405 2.82 -7.94 -6.37
N ILE A 406 3.34 -7.44 -5.26
CA ILE A 406 3.14 -6.07 -4.74
C ILE A 406 4.49 -5.47 -4.38
N LEU A 407 4.71 -4.22 -4.81
CA LEU A 407 5.85 -3.39 -4.48
C LEU A 407 5.38 -2.15 -3.70
N LEU A 408 5.96 -1.94 -2.54
CA LEU A 408 5.69 -0.77 -1.70
C LEU A 408 6.92 0.14 -1.72
N MET A 409 6.72 1.43 -1.96
CA MET A 409 7.78 2.43 -1.95
C MET A 409 7.43 3.58 -1.01
N ASP A 410 8.26 3.80 0.01
CA ASP A 410 8.11 4.88 0.98
C ASP A 410 9.09 6.03 0.65
N GLU A 411 8.59 7.14 0.14
CA GLU A 411 9.36 8.33 -0.25
C GLU A 411 10.70 8.03 -0.95
N PRO A 412 10.71 7.17 -2.00
CA PRO A 412 11.94 6.64 -2.60
C PRO A 412 12.84 7.69 -3.27
N LEU A 413 12.35 8.91 -3.45
CA LEU A 413 13.03 9.97 -4.19
C LEU A 413 13.45 11.14 -3.29
N SER A 414 13.09 11.15 -2.00
CA SER A 414 13.31 12.30 -1.11
C SER A 414 14.78 12.65 -0.93
N ASN A 415 15.66 11.64 -1.00
CA ASN A 415 17.10 11.75 -0.79
C ASN A 415 17.89 12.09 -2.06
N LEU A 416 17.21 12.42 -3.17
CA LEU A 416 17.83 12.72 -4.47
C LEU A 416 17.75 14.22 -4.80
N ASP A 417 18.69 14.71 -5.60
CA ASP A 417 18.64 16.06 -6.16
C ASP A 417 17.56 16.17 -7.26
N ALA A 418 17.06 17.38 -7.53
CA ALA A 418 15.94 17.63 -8.45
C ALA A 418 16.12 16.97 -9.84
N LYS A 419 17.29 17.11 -10.47
CA LYS A 419 17.57 16.51 -11.79
C LYS A 419 17.53 14.97 -11.73
N LEU A 420 18.09 14.39 -10.67
CA LEU A 420 18.11 12.95 -10.47
C LEU A 420 16.72 12.40 -10.12
N ARG A 421 15.88 13.18 -9.41
CA ARG A 421 14.47 12.82 -9.15
C ARG A 421 13.71 12.64 -10.44
N ILE A 422 13.76 13.60 -11.36
CA ILE A 422 13.04 13.52 -12.65
C ILE A 422 13.45 12.27 -13.44
N GLN A 423 14.76 12.03 -13.59
CA GLN A 423 15.27 10.86 -14.30
C GLN A 423 14.88 9.55 -13.62
N THR A 424 15.01 9.47 -12.29
CA THR A 424 14.69 8.26 -11.52
C THR A 424 13.19 7.99 -11.54
N ARG A 425 12.37 9.03 -11.51
CA ARG A 425 10.90 8.96 -11.59
C ARG A 425 10.44 8.33 -12.91
N GLN A 426 10.94 8.82 -14.04
CA GLN A 426 10.66 8.24 -15.37
C GLN A 426 11.12 6.79 -15.45
N TRP A 427 12.29 6.50 -14.89
CA TRP A 427 12.84 5.15 -14.86
C TRP A 427 12.01 4.20 -13.98
N ILE A 428 11.52 4.64 -12.81
CA ILE A 428 10.60 3.86 -11.97
C ILE A 428 9.33 3.52 -12.73
N ARG A 429 8.70 4.51 -13.38
CA ARG A 429 7.47 4.28 -14.17
C ARG A 429 7.71 3.24 -15.27
N LYS A 430 8.82 3.38 -16.01
CA LYS A 430 9.20 2.43 -17.05
C LYS A 430 9.34 1.01 -16.51
N ILE A 431 10.14 0.80 -15.46
CA ILE A 431 10.35 -0.53 -14.88
C ILE A 431 9.04 -1.12 -14.33
N GLN A 432 8.24 -0.31 -13.65
CA GLN A 432 6.97 -0.76 -13.10
C GLN A 432 6.04 -1.26 -14.21
N THR A 433 5.97 -0.53 -15.32
CA THR A 433 5.17 -0.91 -16.50
C THR A 433 5.74 -2.15 -17.19
N ASP A 434 7.06 -2.20 -17.42
CA ASP A 434 7.74 -3.33 -18.07
C ASP A 434 7.60 -4.66 -17.28
N ILE A 435 7.53 -4.57 -15.95
CA ILE A 435 7.36 -5.75 -15.08
C ILE A 435 5.87 -6.06 -14.83
N GLY A 436 4.99 -5.06 -14.90
CA GLY A 436 3.57 -5.19 -14.56
C GLY A 436 3.33 -5.43 -13.07
N ILE A 437 4.21 -4.89 -12.21
CA ILE A 437 4.11 -5.07 -10.75
C ILE A 437 3.16 -4.05 -10.14
N THR A 438 2.24 -4.53 -9.30
CA THR A 438 1.32 -3.66 -8.54
C THR A 438 2.14 -2.83 -7.57
N THR A 439 2.03 -1.51 -7.62
CA THR A 439 2.91 -0.62 -6.85
C THR A 439 2.10 0.38 -6.03
N VAL A 440 2.39 0.47 -4.73
CA VAL A 440 1.94 1.58 -3.87
C VAL A 440 3.13 2.47 -3.59
N PHE A 441 3.02 3.73 -4.01
CA PHE A 441 4.07 4.74 -3.88
C PHE A 441 3.63 5.79 -2.86
N VAL A 442 4.52 6.24 -1.99
CA VAL A 442 4.24 7.30 -1.01
C VAL A 442 5.13 8.49 -1.30
N THR A 443 4.52 9.67 -1.34
CA THR A 443 5.26 10.93 -1.46
C THR A 443 4.50 12.09 -0.83
N HIS A 444 5.24 13.14 -0.51
CA HIS A 444 4.70 14.47 -0.19
C HIS A 444 4.78 15.41 -1.40
N ASP A 445 5.48 15.02 -2.47
CA ASP A 445 5.66 15.83 -3.68
C ASP A 445 4.54 15.52 -4.68
N GLN A 446 3.74 16.53 -4.98
CA GLN A 446 2.65 16.42 -5.95
C GLN A 446 3.14 16.17 -7.38
N GLU A 447 4.30 16.70 -7.80
CA GLU A 447 4.81 16.47 -9.16
C GLU A 447 5.15 14.99 -9.36
N GLU A 448 5.67 14.33 -8.32
CA GLU A 448 5.92 12.90 -8.32
C GLU A 448 4.62 12.15 -8.54
N ALA A 449 3.61 12.41 -7.71
CA ALA A 449 2.32 11.75 -7.81
C ALA A 449 1.66 11.97 -9.19
N MET A 450 1.65 13.20 -9.68
CA MET A 450 0.99 13.57 -10.93
C MET A 450 1.62 12.94 -12.18
N SER A 451 2.93 12.62 -12.16
CA SER A 451 3.65 12.20 -13.37
C SER A 451 3.85 10.69 -13.53
N ILE A 452 3.75 9.89 -12.47
CA ILE A 452 3.97 8.42 -12.56
C ILE A 452 2.75 7.57 -12.22
N SER A 453 1.70 8.19 -11.67
CA SER A 453 0.61 7.45 -11.03
C SER A 453 -0.54 7.25 -11.98
N ASP A 454 -1.10 6.04 -11.97
CA ASP A 454 -2.39 5.78 -12.61
C ASP A 454 -3.51 6.42 -11.81
N ARG A 455 -3.41 6.33 -10.47
CA ARG A 455 -4.31 7.00 -9.52
C ARG A 455 -3.55 7.57 -8.33
N ILE A 456 -4.11 8.63 -7.77
CA ILE A 456 -3.64 9.30 -6.57
C ILE A 456 -4.69 9.15 -5.49
N VAL A 457 -4.24 8.79 -4.28
CA VAL A 457 -5.02 8.81 -3.05
C VAL A 457 -4.55 10.03 -2.27
N CYS A 458 -5.30 11.12 -2.37
CA CYS A 458 -5.02 12.35 -1.65
C CYS A 458 -5.50 12.21 -0.20
N MET A 459 -4.62 12.45 0.75
CA MET A 459 -4.84 12.27 2.18
C MET A 459 -4.57 13.55 2.96
N SER A 460 -5.40 13.81 3.96
CA SER A 460 -5.20 14.89 4.92
C SER A 460 -5.72 14.48 6.29
N THR A 461 -4.98 14.83 7.34
CA THR A 461 -5.36 14.61 8.76
C THR A 461 -5.87 13.20 9.06
N GLY A 462 -5.28 12.17 8.44
CA GLY A 462 -5.66 10.76 8.63
C GLY A 462 -6.85 10.26 7.81
N TYR A 463 -7.46 11.12 6.99
CA TYR A 463 -8.58 10.77 6.10
C TYR A 463 -8.15 10.79 4.64
N ILE A 464 -8.77 9.90 3.85
CA ILE A 464 -8.70 9.97 2.39
C ILE A 464 -9.69 11.06 1.93
N GLN A 465 -9.17 12.09 1.29
CA GLN A 465 -9.95 13.22 0.78
C GLN A 465 -10.55 12.89 -0.60
N GLN A 466 -9.73 12.35 -1.50
CA GLN A 466 -10.14 11.99 -2.84
C GLN A 466 -9.25 10.88 -3.41
N ILE A 467 -9.83 10.01 -4.23
CA ILE A 467 -9.13 9.00 -5.02
C ILE A 467 -9.56 9.17 -6.48
N GLY A 468 -8.61 9.18 -7.40
CA GLY A 468 -8.91 9.36 -8.83
C GLY A 468 -7.63 9.45 -9.65
N SER A 469 -7.78 9.68 -10.95
CA SER A 469 -6.62 9.92 -11.83
C SER A 469 -5.96 11.28 -11.53
N PRO A 470 -4.68 11.49 -11.87
CA PRO A 470 -4.03 12.80 -11.70
C PRO A 470 -4.82 13.98 -12.28
N LEU A 471 -5.35 13.82 -13.50
CA LEU A 471 -6.14 14.86 -14.16
C LEU A 471 -7.51 15.06 -13.50
N GLU A 472 -8.14 14.00 -13.01
CA GLU A 472 -9.40 14.08 -12.28
C GLU A 472 -9.24 14.85 -10.96
N LEU A 473 -8.18 14.59 -10.19
CA LEU A 473 -7.94 15.33 -8.96
C LEU A 473 -7.64 16.81 -9.24
N TYR A 474 -6.94 17.10 -10.33
CA TYR A 474 -6.58 18.47 -10.70
C TYR A 474 -7.75 19.29 -11.25
N ASN A 475 -8.52 18.72 -12.18
CA ASN A 475 -9.66 19.37 -12.86
C ASN A 475 -10.94 19.30 -12.03
N THR A 476 -11.12 18.22 -11.28
CA THR A 476 -12.31 17.95 -10.47
C THR A 476 -11.97 17.70 -9.01
N PRO A 477 -11.34 18.67 -8.30
CA PRO A 477 -11.07 18.53 -6.88
C PRO A 477 -12.40 18.45 -6.11
N LYS A 478 -12.51 17.47 -5.20
CA LYS A 478 -13.72 17.21 -4.42
C LYS A 478 -13.98 18.28 -3.35
N ASN A 479 -12.93 18.87 -2.80
CA ASN A 479 -13.03 19.91 -1.79
C ASN A 479 -11.88 20.94 -1.91
N GLU A 480 -12.00 22.01 -1.15
CA GLU A 480 -11.06 23.14 -1.13
C GLU A 480 -9.62 22.68 -0.87
N PHE A 481 -9.43 21.71 0.02
CA PHE A 481 -8.09 21.17 0.35
C PHE A 481 -7.44 20.51 -0.87
N VAL A 482 -8.14 19.64 -1.60
CA VAL A 482 -7.56 19.01 -2.80
C VAL A 482 -7.26 20.06 -3.86
N ALA A 483 -8.09 21.09 -3.96
CA ALA A 483 -7.94 22.18 -4.91
C ALA A 483 -6.69 23.03 -4.65
N THR A 484 -6.39 23.37 -3.40
CA THR A 484 -5.20 24.14 -3.01
C THR A 484 -3.94 23.30 -2.95
N PHE A 485 -4.05 22.04 -2.51
CA PHE A 485 -2.90 21.16 -2.31
C PHE A 485 -2.28 20.69 -3.63
N LEU A 486 -3.09 20.53 -4.69
CA LEU A 486 -2.64 20.16 -6.02
C LEU A 486 -2.49 21.39 -6.91
N GLY A 487 -1.46 21.44 -7.75
CA GLY A 487 -1.08 22.59 -8.59
C GLY A 487 0.10 23.39 -8.02
N VAL A 488 0.97 23.86 -8.90
CA VAL A 488 1.97 24.90 -8.61
C VAL A 488 1.75 26.03 -9.61
N PRO A 489 1.37 27.25 -9.18
CA PRO A 489 1.04 27.65 -7.81
C PRO A 489 -0.28 27.04 -7.30
N GLU A 490 -0.55 27.20 -5.99
CA GLU A 490 -1.82 26.80 -5.37
C GLU A 490 -3.01 27.48 -6.06
N MET A 491 -4.18 26.83 -6.07
CA MET A 491 -5.40 27.44 -6.59
C MET A 491 -5.75 28.72 -5.81
N ASN A 492 -6.02 29.80 -6.53
CA ASN A 492 -6.47 31.05 -5.91
C ASN A 492 -7.88 30.85 -5.39
N ILE A 493 -8.12 31.16 -4.12
CA ILE A 493 -9.45 31.08 -3.52
C ILE A 493 -9.80 32.41 -2.88
N PHE A 494 -10.98 32.90 -3.20
CA PHE A 494 -11.58 34.09 -2.60
C PHE A 494 -13.04 33.83 -2.24
N THR A 495 -13.59 34.69 -1.40
CA THR A 495 -14.99 34.62 -0.97
C THR A 495 -15.83 35.57 -1.81
N ALA A 496 -16.99 35.11 -2.29
CA ALA A 496 -17.95 35.90 -3.05
C ALA A 496 -19.34 35.82 -2.40
N ASN A 497 -20.16 36.85 -2.62
CA ASN A 497 -21.56 36.83 -2.23
C ASN A 497 -22.37 36.10 -3.32
N TYR A 498 -23.33 35.29 -2.91
CA TYR A 498 -24.25 34.63 -3.81
C TYR A 498 -25.62 35.29 -3.69
N ASP A 499 -26.06 35.92 -4.78
CA ASP A 499 -27.39 36.48 -4.93
C ASP A 499 -28.38 35.37 -5.27
N ILE A 500 -29.14 34.95 -4.26
CA ILE A 500 -30.12 33.86 -4.34
C ILE A 500 -31.25 34.20 -5.30
N GLU A 501 -31.68 35.46 -5.36
CA GLU A 501 -32.83 35.89 -6.17
C GLU A 501 -32.50 35.84 -7.67
N ASN A 502 -31.30 36.25 -8.03
CA ASN A 502 -30.86 36.32 -9.43
C ASN A 502 -29.97 35.13 -9.86
N ALA A 503 -29.66 34.18 -8.95
CA ALA A 503 -28.76 33.05 -9.20
C ALA A 503 -27.37 33.50 -9.72
N ARG A 504 -26.82 34.55 -9.11
CA ARG A 504 -25.58 35.22 -9.53
C ARG A 504 -24.53 35.16 -8.43
N ILE A 505 -23.28 34.94 -8.81
CA ILE A 505 -22.13 35.07 -7.92
C ILE A 505 -21.53 36.45 -8.14
N VAL A 506 -21.55 37.27 -7.09
CA VAL A 506 -21.07 38.65 -7.08
C VAL A 506 -19.99 38.79 -6.03
N ALA A 507 -18.81 39.24 -6.44
CA ALA A 507 -17.74 39.57 -5.52
C ALA A 507 -17.51 41.08 -5.59
N ASN A 508 -17.72 41.77 -4.46
CA ASN A 508 -17.51 43.23 -4.32
C ASN A 508 -18.11 44.04 -5.48
N ASN A 509 -19.41 43.86 -5.73
CA ASN A 509 -20.19 44.51 -6.79
C ASN A 509 -19.80 44.15 -8.24
N ARG A 510 -18.91 43.17 -8.46
CA ARG A 510 -18.61 42.62 -9.79
C ARG A 510 -19.24 41.25 -9.99
N LEU A 511 -19.90 41.08 -11.14
CA LEU A 511 -20.47 39.81 -11.55
C LEU A 511 -19.37 38.84 -11.99
N ILE A 512 -19.33 37.67 -11.34
CA ILE A 512 -18.33 36.62 -11.60
C ILE A 512 -18.94 35.49 -12.43
N MET A 513 -20.17 35.08 -12.12
CA MET A 513 -20.87 34.00 -12.79
C MET A 513 -22.39 34.23 -12.72
N GLU A 514 -23.09 33.87 -13.80
CA GLU A 514 -24.55 33.88 -13.89
C GLU A 514 -25.11 32.45 -13.98
N ASN A 515 -26.40 32.30 -13.67
CA ASN A 515 -27.17 31.06 -13.82
C ASN A 515 -26.69 29.88 -12.96
N PHE A 516 -26.02 30.15 -11.84
CA PHE A 516 -25.67 29.11 -10.88
C PHE A 516 -26.85 28.85 -9.96
N LYS A 517 -27.56 27.73 -10.16
CA LYS A 517 -28.78 27.37 -9.40
C LYS A 517 -28.45 26.37 -8.29
N ASN A 518 -29.35 26.26 -7.30
CA ASN A 518 -29.30 25.27 -6.20
C ASN A 518 -28.21 25.51 -5.15
N TYR A 519 -27.95 26.78 -4.80
CA TYR A 519 -27.20 27.13 -3.61
C TYR A 519 -28.05 27.99 -2.67
N ASN A 520 -27.94 27.73 -1.36
CA ASN A 520 -28.90 28.25 -0.38
C ASN A 520 -28.26 29.23 0.61
N LYS A 521 -26.96 29.49 0.49
CA LYS A 521 -26.20 30.35 1.41
C LYS A 521 -25.80 31.65 0.73
N GLN A 522 -25.62 32.71 1.53
CA GLN A 522 -25.31 34.05 1.05
C GLN A 522 -23.85 34.24 0.61
N GLN A 523 -22.96 33.33 0.99
CA GLN A 523 -21.54 33.38 0.65
C GLN A 523 -21.07 32.05 0.10
N ILE A 524 -20.18 32.12 -0.89
CA ILE A 524 -19.60 30.98 -1.58
C ILE A 524 -18.10 31.20 -1.74
N ARG A 525 -17.31 30.12 -1.72
CA ARG A 525 -15.89 30.19 -2.03
C ARG A 525 -15.67 29.91 -3.51
N VAL A 526 -14.95 30.79 -4.18
CA VAL A 526 -14.65 30.68 -5.62
C VAL A 526 -13.15 30.41 -5.75
N GLY A 527 -12.82 29.34 -6.46
CA GLY A 527 -11.48 28.91 -6.80
C GLY A 527 -11.18 29.10 -8.28
N ILE A 528 -10.02 29.64 -8.61
CA ILE A 528 -9.52 29.71 -9.99
C ILE A 528 -8.03 29.39 -10.03
N ARG A 529 -7.63 28.55 -10.99
CA ARG A 529 -6.23 28.22 -11.20
C ARG A 529 -5.48 29.40 -11.83
N ALA A 530 -4.20 29.56 -11.48
CA ALA A 530 -3.38 30.66 -11.99
C ALA A 530 -3.27 30.67 -13.53
N GLU A 531 -3.21 29.50 -14.16
CA GLU A 531 -3.15 29.34 -15.61
C GLU A 531 -4.48 29.56 -16.35
N HIS A 532 -5.60 29.61 -15.61
CA HIS A 532 -6.92 29.95 -16.16
C HIS A 532 -7.23 31.45 -16.07
N ILE A 533 -6.35 32.23 -15.43
CA ILE A 533 -6.44 33.70 -15.39
C ILE A 533 -5.73 34.24 -16.62
N GLN A 534 -6.43 35.03 -17.43
CA GLN A 534 -5.89 35.62 -18.65
C GLN A 534 -5.57 37.10 -18.44
N GLU A 535 -4.40 37.53 -18.90
CA GLU A 535 -4.06 38.95 -19.02
C GLU A 535 -4.66 39.49 -20.31
N LEU A 536 -5.64 40.40 -20.20
CA LEU A 536 -6.32 40.98 -21.35
C LEU A 536 -6.45 42.50 -21.19
N PRO A 537 -6.26 43.31 -22.25
CA PRO A 537 -6.48 44.76 -22.19
C PRO A 537 -7.90 45.14 -21.77
N SER A 538 -8.87 44.29 -22.11
CA SER A 538 -10.29 44.38 -21.73
C SER A 538 -10.63 43.60 -20.44
N GLY A 539 -9.63 43.22 -19.64
CA GLY A 539 -9.83 42.51 -18.39
C GLY A 539 -10.57 43.38 -17.37
N ASN A 540 -11.54 42.77 -16.69
CA ASN A 540 -12.41 43.47 -15.73
C ASN A 540 -11.81 43.54 -14.32
N MET A 541 -10.70 42.83 -14.07
CA MET A 541 -10.03 42.80 -12.77
C MET A 541 -8.73 43.57 -12.84
N ILE A 542 -8.65 44.69 -12.13
CA ILE A 542 -7.47 45.57 -12.10
C ILE A 542 -6.71 45.32 -10.80
N GLY A 543 -5.39 45.19 -10.88
CA GLY A 543 -4.55 45.07 -9.70
C GLY A 543 -3.09 45.39 -9.96
N ASN A 544 -2.34 45.53 -8.87
CA ASN A 544 -0.93 45.91 -8.90
C ASN A 544 -0.04 44.72 -8.55
N ILE A 545 1.06 44.57 -9.28
CA ILE A 545 2.03 43.49 -9.07
C ILE A 545 2.77 43.71 -7.74
N LYS A 546 2.77 42.69 -6.87
CA LYS A 546 3.51 42.69 -5.58
C LYS A 546 4.82 41.92 -5.64
N SER A 547 4.84 40.82 -6.37
CA SER A 547 6.04 40.00 -6.57
C SER A 547 6.04 39.34 -7.93
N LEU A 548 7.24 39.11 -8.46
CA LEU A 548 7.48 38.48 -9.75
C LEU A 548 8.50 37.36 -9.59
N GLU A 549 8.24 36.25 -10.26
CA GLU A 549 9.15 35.12 -10.37
C GLU A 549 9.24 34.70 -11.85
N TYR A 550 10.47 34.72 -12.39
CA TYR A 550 10.73 34.43 -13.79
C TYR A 550 10.99 32.93 -13.98
N LEU A 551 10.06 32.21 -14.61
CA LEU A 551 10.12 30.76 -14.86
C LEU A 551 10.48 30.44 -16.32
N GLY A 552 11.23 31.33 -16.97
CA GLY A 552 11.59 31.23 -18.38
C GLY A 552 10.51 31.77 -19.30
N LYS A 553 9.63 30.90 -19.81
CA LYS A 553 8.56 31.29 -20.77
C LYS A 553 7.33 31.92 -20.11
N ASP A 554 7.19 31.71 -18.81
CA ASP A 554 6.08 32.19 -17.99
C ASP A 554 6.64 33.07 -16.86
N ILE A 555 5.93 34.15 -16.53
CA ILE A 555 6.24 35.00 -15.38
C ILE A 555 5.16 34.77 -14.34
N LEU A 556 5.51 34.11 -13.23
CA LEU A 556 4.57 33.94 -12.12
C LEU A 556 4.52 35.25 -11.34
N ALA A 557 3.35 35.88 -11.31
CA ALA A 557 3.11 37.14 -10.63
C ALA A 557 2.12 36.95 -9.48
N LYS A 558 2.40 37.63 -8.37
CA LYS A 558 1.42 37.83 -7.30
C LYS A 558 0.83 39.22 -7.45
N VAL A 559 -0.45 39.30 -7.77
CA VAL A 559 -1.18 40.55 -8.07
C VAL A 559 -2.14 40.84 -6.93
N GLU A 560 -2.04 42.03 -6.34
CA GLU A 560 -3.05 42.55 -5.41
C GLU A 560 -4.17 43.20 -6.22
N LEU A 561 -5.32 42.53 -6.28
CA LEU A 561 -6.54 43.06 -6.86
C LEU A 561 -7.24 43.93 -5.82
N GLU A 562 -7.74 45.09 -6.26
CA GLU A 562 -8.47 46.05 -5.39
C GLU A 562 -9.62 45.39 -4.63
N ASP A 563 -10.27 44.40 -5.25
CA ASP A 563 -11.51 43.78 -4.75
C ASP A 563 -11.34 42.34 -4.24
N PHE A 564 -10.22 41.64 -4.50
CA PHE A 564 -10.10 40.19 -4.27
C PHE A 564 -8.89 39.80 -3.41
N GLY A 565 -8.08 40.78 -2.99
CA GLY A 565 -6.81 40.55 -2.32
C GLY A 565 -5.75 40.01 -3.27
N THR A 566 -4.79 39.26 -2.73
CA THR A 566 -3.65 38.79 -3.52
C THR A 566 -3.94 37.46 -4.21
N ILE A 567 -3.73 37.42 -5.52
CA ILE A 567 -3.84 36.21 -6.35
C ILE A 567 -2.53 35.93 -7.09
N ASN A 568 -2.28 34.65 -7.39
CA ASN A 568 -1.19 34.18 -8.23
C ASN A 568 -1.69 34.01 -9.68
N THR A 569 -0.96 34.50 -10.67
CA THR A 569 -1.29 34.37 -12.09
C THR A 569 -0.02 34.28 -12.93
N PHE A 570 -0.13 33.74 -14.15
CA PHE A 570 0.96 33.76 -15.12
C PHE A 570 0.77 34.91 -16.10
N LEU A 571 1.75 35.82 -16.14
CA LEU A 571 1.80 36.93 -17.08
C LEU A 571 2.62 36.55 -18.32
N ARG A 572 2.13 36.96 -19.50
CA ARG A 572 2.71 36.57 -20.81
C ARG A 572 2.72 37.70 -21.83
N SER A 573 2.05 38.82 -21.57
CA SER A 573 1.91 39.88 -22.59
C SER A 573 3.20 40.67 -22.81
N LYS A 574 4.11 40.67 -21.82
CA LYS A 574 5.43 41.34 -21.90
C LYS A 574 6.55 40.38 -21.50
N SER A 575 7.75 40.67 -21.97
CA SER A 575 8.98 39.96 -21.57
C SER A 575 9.44 40.29 -20.15
N SER A 576 9.01 41.43 -19.61
CA SER A 576 9.36 41.90 -18.27
C SER A 576 8.26 42.80 -17.72
N TYR A 577 8.11 42.77 -16.40
CA TYR A 577 7.19 43.60 -15.64
C TYR A 577 7.91 44.24 -14.46
N GLU A 578 7.39 45.34 -13.94
CA GLU A 578 7.90 45.99 -12.74
C GLU A 578 6.98 45.78 -11.53
N ILE A 579 7.58 45.73 -10.33
CA ILE A 579 6.80 45.68 -9.09
C ILE A 579 6.05 47.00 -8.95
N GLY A 580 4.74 46.92 -8.67
CA GLY A 580 3.84 48.07 -8.62
C GLY A 580 3.14 48.37 -9.94
N GLU A 581 3.53 47.73 -11.05
CA GLU A 581 2.85 47.89 -12.34
C GLU A 581 1.41 47.37 -12.28
N THR A 582 0.49 48.09 -12.92
CA THR A 582 -0.93 47.73 -12.99
C THR A 582 -1.19 46.78 -14.14
N VAL A 583 -1.86 45.66 -13.85
CA VAL A 583 -2.28 44.66 -14.83
C VAL A 583 -3.79 44.47 -14.83
N ARG A 584 -4.33 44.07 -15.98
CA ARG A 584 -5.74 43.76 -16.17
C ARG A 584 -5.92 42.27 -16.43
N LEU A 585 -6.72 41.64 -15.59
CA LEU A 585 -6.96 40.20 -15.59
C LEU A 585 -8.42 39.90 -15.91
N TYR A 586 -8.63 38.75 -16.55
CA TYR A 586 -9.93 38.20 -16.89
C TYR A 586 -10.02 36.78 -16.32
N PHE A 587 -11.13 36.51 -15.62
CA PHE A 587 -11.44 35.20 -15.07
C PHE A 587 -12.45 34.52 -15.98
N ASP A 588 -12.08 33.39 -16.58
CA ASP A 588 -12.99 32.58 -17.38
C ASP A 588 -14.03 31.89 -16.46
N PRO A 589 -15.33 32.23 -16.55
CA PRO A 589 -16.35 31.63 -15.69
C PRO A 589 -16.45 30.11 -15.83
N SER A 590 -16.13 29.54 -17.00
CA SER A 590 -16.20 28.09 -17.25
C SER A 590 -15.12 27.30 -16.51
N LYS A 591 -14.08 27.99 -16.02
CA LYS A 591 -12.93 27.42 -15.32
C LYS A 591 -12.94 27.68 -13.81
N LEU A 592 -14.02 28.27 -13.31
CA LEU A 592 -14.20 28.50 -11.88
C LEU A 592 -14.59 27.20 -11.16
N HIS A 593 -14.08 27.04 -9.96
CA HIS A 593 -14.44 26.01 -9.02
C HIS A 593 -15.23 26.66 -7.88
N LEU A 594 -16.35 26.05 -7.49
CA LEU A 594 -17.21 26.58 -6.44
C LEU A 594 -17.18 25.63 -5.25
N PHE A 595 -16.98 26.17 -4.05
CA PHE A 595 -16.97 25.41 -2.81
C PHE A 595 -17.90 26.03 -1.79
N ASP A 596 -18.52 25.17 -1.00
CA ASP A 596 -19.37 25.59 0.10
C ASP A 596 -18.57 26.27 1.20
N ILE A 597 -19.12 27.34 1.78
CA ILE A 597 -18.43 28.13 2.81
C ILE A 597 -18.16 27.36 4.11
N ASP A 598 -19.03 26.43 4.50
CA ASP A 598 -18.92 25.71 5.77
C ASP A 598 -18.24 24.34 5.61
N THR A 599 -18.73 23.55 4.65
CA THR A 599 -18.21 22.18 4.43
C THR A 599 -16.92 22.17 3.63
N LYS A 600 -16.66 23.23 2.84
CA LYS A 600 -15.55 23.31 1.88
C LYS A 600 -15.59 22.25 0.78
N GLU A 601 -16.67 21.49 0.69
CA GLU A 601 -16.89 20.55 -0.41
C GLU A 601 -17.24 21.33 -1.68
N ARG A 602 -16.86 20.77 -2.83
CA ARG A 602 -17.19 21.33 -4.14
C ARG A 602 -18.69 21.20 -4.41
N ILE A 603 -19.26 22.22 -5.04
CA ILE A 603 -20.68 22.30 -5.43
C ILE A 603 -20.83 22.01 -6.92
#